data_AF-A0A103Y401-F1
#
_entry.id   AF-A0A103Y401-F1
#
_cell.length_a   1.000
_cell.length_b   1.000
_cell.length_c   1.000
_cell.angle_alpha   90.00
_cell.angle_beta   90.00
_cell.angle_gamma   90.00
#
_symmetry.space_group_name_H-M   'P 1'
#
loop_
_entity.id
_entity.type
_entity.pdbx_description
1 polymer ?
#
loop_
_entity_poly.entity_id
_entity_poly.type
_entity_poly.pdbx_seq_one_letter_code
_entity_poly.pdbx_strand_id
1 'polypeptide(L)' 'MLNEGGEVHMRHRDDNPYNRWNVVLLAGEAGLKLKEKVDFQKSDFPGYHNKRGGDIRTNKTFPIVHAFNFKFALDLPE' A
#
# COMPACT_ATOMS: atom_id res chain seq x y z
N MET A 1 9.75 7.16 -14.38
CA MET A 1 9.69 5.71 -14.66
C MET A 1 10.50 4.98 -13.61
N LEU A 2 10.17 3.72 -13.33
CA LEU A 2 10.91 2.85 -12.41
C LEU A 2 12.10 2.23 -13.18
N ASN A 3 13.30 2.23 -12.59
CA ASN A 3 14.47 1.57 -13.17
C ASN A 3 14.60 0.14 -12.67
N GLU A 4 15.45 -0.66 -13.32
CA GLU A 4 15.83 -1.98 -12.83
C GLU A 4 16.39 -1.91 -11.40
N GLY A 5 15.96 -2.83 -10.54
CA GLY A 5 16.24 -2.82 -9.10
C GLY A 5 15.38 -1.84 -8.27
N GLY A 6 14.57 -0.99 -8.91
CA GLY A 6 13.63 -0.10 -8.24
C GLY A 6 12.40 -0.82 -7.70
N GLU A 7 11.81 -0.28 -6.62
CA GLU A 7 10.60 -0.81 -6.01
C GLU A 7 9.53 0.28 -5.85
N VAL A 8 8.27 -0.13 -5.98
CA VAL A 8 7.09 0.67 -5.61
C VAL A 8 6.55 0.12 -4.29
N HIS A 9 6.52 0.96 -3.26
CA HIS A 9 5.98 0.61 -1.94
C HIS A 9 4.62 1.27 -1.77
N MET A 10 3.57 0.46 -1.66
CA MET A 10 2.19 0.92 -1.53
C MET A 10 1.61 0.42 -0.22
N ARG A 11 1.04 1.34 0.57
CA ARG A 11 0.25 0.96 1.75
C ARG A 11 -1.23 0.99 1.41
N HIS A 12 -1.89 -0.17 1.50
CA HIS A 12 -3.30 -0.31 1.15
C HIS A 12 -4.05 -1.20 2.13
N ARG A 13 -5.36 -0.97 2.25
CA ARG A 13 -6.25 -1.86 2.98
C ARG A 13 -6.69 -3.01 2.10
N ASP A 14 -6.67 -4.22 2.64
CA ASP A 14 -7.06 -5.43 1.91
C ASP A 14 -8.31 -6.10 2.49
N ASP A 15 -9.15 -5.32 3.19
CA ASP A 15 -10.50 -5.68 3.60
C ASP A 15 -11.55 -5.03 2.68
N ASN A 16 -12.80 -5.53 2.73
CA ASN A 16 -13.89 -4.92 1.97
C ASN A 16 -14.21 -3.50 2.50
N PRO A 17 -14.42 -2.49 1.63
CA PRO A 17 -14.51 -2.57 0.16
C PRO A 17 -13.19 -2.31 -0.58
N TYR A 18 -12.08 -2.10 0.13
CA TYR A 18 -10.79 -1.67 -0.44
C TYR A 18 -10.09 -2.77 -1.24
N ASN A 19 -10.29 -4.04 -0.87
CA ASN A 19 -9.80 -5.19 -1.63
C ASN A 19 -10.34 -5.26 -3.07
N ARG A 20 -11.49 -4.63 -3.35
CA ARG A 20 -12.07 -4.57 -4.70
C ARG A 20 -11.20 -3.80 -5.71
N TRP A 21 -10.28 -2.98 -5.22
CA TRP A 21 -9.33 -2.28 -6.08
C TRP A 21 -8.35 -3.25 -6.74
N ASN A 22 -8.15 -4.44 -6.15
CA ASN A 22 -7.32 -5.50 -6.69
C ASN A 22 -5.94 -4.99 -7.16
N VAL A 23 -5.22 -4.37 -6.24
CA VAL A 23 -3.96 -3.64 -6.53
C VAL A 23 -2.88 -4.53 -7.15
N VAL A 24 -2.91 -5.84 -6.89
CA VAL A 24 -1.97 -6.81 -7.48
C VAL A 24 -2.26 -7.03 -8.97
N LEU A 25 -3.53 -7.15 -9.35
CA LEU A 25 -3.92 -7.23 -10.76
C LEU A 25 -3.55 -5.96 -11.51
N LEU A 26 -3.88 -4.79 -10.95
CA LEU A 26 -3.56 -3.49 -11.55
C LEU A 26 -2.05 -3.28 -11.69
N ALA A 27 -1.25 -3.75 -10.73
CA ALA A 27 0.20 -3.72 -10.83
C ALA A 27 0.70 -4.61 -11.98
N GLY A 28 0.14 -5.82 -12.13
CA GLY A 28 0.45 -6.73 -13.24
C GLY A 28 0.15 -6.11 -14.60
N GLU A 29 -1.02 -5.49 -14.77
CA GLU A 29 -1.39 -4.77 -15.99
C GLU A 29 -0.45 -3.60 -16.30
N ALA A 30 0.21 -3.05 -15.28
CA ALA A 30 1.21 -1.99 -15.40
C ALA A 30 2.65 -2.51 -15.61
N GLY A 31 2.87 -3.83 -15.80
CA GLY A 31 4.19 -4.43 -15.97
C GLY A 31 4.99 -4.57 -14.67
N LEU A 32 4.30 -4.67 -13.54
CA LEU A 32 4.90 -4.85 -12.22
C LEU A 32 4.48 -6.19 -11.61
N LYS A 33 5.39 -6.84 -10.90
CA LYS A 33 5.10 -8.05 -10.12
C LYS A 33 5.11 -7.77 -8.62
N LEU A 34 4.26 -8.45 -7.88
CA LEU A 34 4.27 -8.41 -6.42
C LEU A 34 5.50 -9.15 -5.91
N LYS A 35 6.40 -8.43 -5.24
CA LYS A 35 7.58 -8.99 -4.59
C LYS A 35 7.28 -9.42 -3.15
N GLU A 36 6.53 -8.59 -2.43
CA GLU A 36 6.23 -8.83 -1.01
C GLU A 36 4.91 -8.18 -0.61
N LYS A 37 4.19 -8.81 0.33
CA LYS A 37 3.05 -8.25 1.05
C LYS A 37 3.22 -8.54 2.53
N VAL A 38 3.42 -7.51 3.34
CA VAL A 38 3.58 -7.63 4.80
C VAL A 38 2.58 -6.76 5.54
N ASP A 39 2.22 -7.17 6.76
CA ASP A 39 1.35 -6.37 7.63
C ASP A 39 1.93 -4.97 7.84
N PHE A 40 1.06 -3.97 7.79
CA PHE A 40 1.47 -2.62 8.12
C PHE A 40 1.69 -2.49 9.63
N GLN A 41 2.93 -2.22 10.02
CA GLN A 41 3.27 -1.87 11.40
C GLN A 41 3.59 -0.37 11.48
N LYS A 42 2.84 0.35 12.31
CA LYS A 42 3.05 1.79 12.51
C LYS A 42 4.43 2.09 13.09
N SER A 43 4.99 1.18 13.88
CA SER A 43 6.34 1.29 14.48
C SER A 43 7.44 1.47 13.44
N ASP A 44 7.24 0.91 12.24
CA ASP A 44 8.26 0.90 11.18
C ASP A 44 8.37 2.25 10.48
N PHE A 45 7.44 3.18 10.76
CA PHE A 45 7.38 4.51 10.15
C PHE A 45 7.38 5.60 11.24
N PRO A 46 8.55 5.94 11.81
CA PRO A 46 8.67 7.02 12.78
C PRO A 46 8.08 8.33 12.24
N GLY A 47 7.24 9.00 13.04
CA GLY A 47 6.56 10.23 12.65
C GLY A 47 5.26 10.03 11.86
N TYR A 48 4.93 8.81 11.44
CA TYR A 48 3.65 8.55 10.79
C TYR A 48 2.48 8.76 11.77
N HIS A 49 1.53 9.62 11.38
CA HIS A 49 0.32 9.88 12.15
C HIS A 49 -0.89 10.02 11.22
N ASN A 50 -1.76 9.01 11.20
CA ASN A 50 -2.97 9.02 10.39
C ASN A 50 -4.01 9.99 10.96
N LYS A 51 -4.56 10.85 10.11
CA LYS A 51 -5.59 11.83 10.49
C LYS A 51 -6.77 11.74 9.54
N ARG A 52 -7.97 11.95 10.06
CA ARG A 52 -9.18 12.14 9.26
C ARG A 52 -9.09 13.50 8.56
N GLY A 53 -9.59 13.55 7.33
CA GLY A 53 -9.76 14.78 6.55
C GLY A 53 -10.82 15.72 7.14
N GLY A 54 -11.32 16.65 6.32
CA GLY A 54 -12.29 17.67 6.72
C GLY A 54 -13.63 17.12 7.23
N ASP A 55 -14.43 18.04 7.80
CA ASP A 55 -15.77 17.82 8.37
C ASP A 55 -15.80 17.17 9.78
N ILE A 56 -16.41 16.00 9.94
CA ILE A 56 -16.64 15.40 11.25
C ILE A 56 -15.36 14.74 11.78
N ARG A 57 -14.98 15.09 13.03
CA ARG A 57 -13.78 14.55 13.72
C ARG A 57 -12.48 14.80 12.94
N THR A 58 -12.41 15.91 12.21
CA THR A 58 -11.19 16.36 11.54
C THR A 58 -9.99 16.36 12.48
N ASN A 59 -8.82 16.08 11.92
CA ASN A 59 -7.54 15.94 12.63
C ASN A 59 -7.47 14.81 13.67
N LYS A 60 -8.56 14.10 13.98
CA LYS A 60 -8.52 12.91 14.84
C LYS A 60 -7.99 11.70 14.07
N THR A 61 -7.43 10.75 14.81
CA THR A 61 -7.01 9.45 14.25
C THR A 61 -8.20 8.56 13.92
N PHE A 62 -7.92 7.47 13.22
CA PHE A 62 -8.88 6.39 12.95
C PHE A 62 -8.21 5.03 13.12
N PRO A 63 -8.98 3.96 13.40
CA PRO A 63 -8.43 2.62 13.46
C PRO A 63 -7.79 2.22 12.12
N ILE A 64 -6.57 1.70 12.19
CA ILE A 64 -5.91 1.06 11.04
C ILE A 64 -6.15 -0.43 11.22
N VAL A 65 -6.91 -1.02 10.31
CA VAL A 65 -7.26 -2.45 10.34
C VAL A 65 -6.99 -3.04 8.96
N HIS A 66 -6.52 -4.29 8.90
CA HIS A 66 -6.25 -5.03 7.65
C HIS A 66 -5.47 -4.20 6.60
N ALA A 67 -4.46 -3.45 7.04
CA ALA A 67 -3.59 -2.67 6.17
C ALA A 67 -2.26 -3.40 5.97
N PHE A 68 -1.77 -3.37 4.73
CA PHE A 68 -0.54 -4.05 4.33
C PHE A 68 0.37 -3.08 3.57
N ASN A 69 1.68 -3.34 3.63
CA ASN A 69 2.65 -2.78 2.70
C ASN A 69 2.88 -3.79 1.57
N PHE A 70 2.54 -3.38 0.35
CA PHE A 70 2.81 -4.10 -0.88
C PHE A 70 4.10 -3.54 -1.49
N LYS A 71 5.02 -4.42 -1.88
CA LYS A 71 6.21 -4.06 -2.63
C LYS A 71 6.11 -4.66 -4.02
N PHE A 72 6.18 -3.80 -5.03
CA PHE A 72 6.18 -4.20 -6.43
C PHE A 72 7.54 -3.87 -7.06
N ALA A 73 7.94 -4.68 -8.03
CA ALA A 73 9.13 -4.46 -8.85
C ALA A 73 8.75 -4.64 -10.32
N LEU A 74 9.63 -4.21 -11.23
CA LEU A 74 9.46 -4.50 -12.66
C LEU A 74 9.31 -6.00 -12.90
N ASP A 75 8.34 -6.38 -13.72
CA ASP A 75 8.21 -7.76 -14.17
C ASP A 75 9.19 -8.02 -15.32
N LEU A 76 10.45 -8.28 -14.94
CA LEU A 76 11.52 -8.64 -15.87
C LEU A 76 11.55 -10.17 -16.07
N PRO A 77 11.75 -10.65 -17.31
CA PRO A 77 12.04 -12.06 -17.56
C PRO A 77 13.34 -12.47 -16.86
N GLU A 78 13.35 -13.69 -16.31
CA GLU A 78 14.53 -14.31 -15.68
C GLU A 78 15.65 -14.62 -16.69
#